data_AF-A0A7C6F1G6-F1
#
_entry.id   AF-A0A7C6F1G6-F1
#
_cell.length_a   1.000
_cell.length_b   1.000
_cell.length_c   1.000
_cell.angle_alpha   90.00
_cell.angle_beta   90.00
_cell.angle_gamma   90.00
#
_symmetry.space_group_name_H-M   'P 1'
#
loop_
_entity.id
_entity.type
_entity.pdbx_description
1 polymer ?
#
loop_
_entity_poly.entity_id
_entity_poly.type
_entity_poly.pdbx_seq_one_letter_code
_entity_poly.pdbx_strand_id
1 'polypeptide(L)'
;NPSHGSATVTGDNSVIYTPAPLFNGSDSFSYRVTDSEGEQATATVTVEISGENDPPVAMDDFIAVQQGGITSLDLLANDRDPEGDILTVEVVNGPRRGKLDDGFRYAAPADYNGYDEFTYRVTDPEGASAEATVLLTVYENAEPGAPIVQLPRTSLQAEELAVIVNDNDPISVAVAPYYAAQRGIPAANIIHIPVPNGTNVISPTEFAPLLAQVERALPDGIQAYALTWLKPYRVGCMSITSAFALGGYDSKYCNTSGRSCSATAPVDYYTSESTRPFDDHGIRPAMVLAGVTEADIRSLIDRGVAADNTFPSGSGYLVRTTDSRRSVRWSDFQSVVSRWSHEGGLKLSYLDNSDGANSNLIENRTDVLFYFTGLASVGGIETNRYRPGAIADHLTSAGGALTATSGQMSVVRWLEAGATASYGAVVEPCNYVAKFPVVSSLLPIYFRGNTLLEAYWKSVQWPGEGIFVGEPLARPWGRAFLRYANGDLVLRTTLLSPSKRYAILAADTLDGDFKTVMEDIIIDNYRLAEITVPNANRPIYKLVEQ
;
A
#
# COMPACT_ATOMS: atom_id res chain seq x y z
N ASN A 1 -25.94 17.88 24.82
CA ASN A 1 -25.55 16.86 23.84
C ASN A 1 -24.70 15.81 24.52
N PRO A 2 -24.84 14.55 24.11
CA PRO A 2 -23.97 13.45 24.55
C PRO A 2 -22.51 13.67 24.16
N SER A 3 -21.58 13.02 24.86
CA SER A 3 -20.14 13.06 24.54
C SER A 3 -19.72 11.98 23.53
N HIS A 4 -20.50 10.90 23.41
CA HIS A 4 -20.16 9.74 22.59
C HIS A 4 -21.32 9.30 21.68
N GLY A 5 -22.08 10.29 21.18
CA GLY A 5 -23.18 10.04 20.26
C GLY A 5 -23.84 11.34 19.80
N SER A 6 -25.06 11.22 19.32
CA SER A 6 -25.94 12.36 19.02
C SER A 6 -27.32 12.14 19.61
N ALA A 7 -27.96 13.21 20.05
CA ALA A 7 -29.34 13.19 20.55
C ALA A 7 -30.15 14.22 19.77
N THR A 8 -31.24 13.80 19.16
CA THR A 8 -32.07 14.64 18.27
C THR A 8 -33.52 14.56 18.69
N VAL A 9 -34.15 15.72 18.89
CA VAL A 9 -35.59 15.80 19.17
C VAL A 9 -36.36 15.63 17.86
N THR A 10 -37.37 14.77 17.86
CA THR A 10 -38.26 14.51 16.72
C THR A 10 -39.53 15.36 16.79
N GLY A 11 -40.32 15.36 15.70
CA GLY A 11 -41.56 16.15 15.60
C GLY A 11 -42.70 15.73 16.54
N ASP A 12 -42.57 14.59 17.22
CA ASP A 12 -43.53 14.06 18.20
C ASP A 12 -43.06 14.21 19.66
N ASN A 13 -42.05 15.06 19.90
CA ASN A 13 -41.41 15.28 21.20
C ASN A 13 -40.72 14.03 21.80
N SER A 14 -40.40 13.02 20.98
CA SER A 14 -39.47 11.96 21.37
C SER A 14 -38.01 12.38 21.11
N VAL A 15 -37.06 11.63 21.66
CA VAL A 15 -35.62 11.85 21.46
C VAL A 15 -35.03 10.59 20.85
N ILE A 16 -34.38 10.73 19.70
CA ILE A 16 -33.55 9.68 19.10
C ILE A 16 -32.12 9.91 19.56
N TYR A 17 -31.58 8.96 20.33
CA TYR A 17 -30.17 8.87 20.63
C TYR A 17 -29.51 7.88 19.64
N THR A 18 -28.38 8.27 19.08
CA THR A 18 -27.55 7.43 18.21
C THR A 18 -26.12 7.43 18.77
N PRO A 19 -25.62 6.31 19.30
CA PRO A 19 -24.25 6.22 19.80
C PRO A 19 -23.25 6.39 18.66
N ALA A 20 -22.04 6.82 19.00
CA ALA A 20 -20.91 6.74 18.08
C ALA A 20 -20.64 5.27 17.74
N PRO A 21 -20.23 4.96 16.50
CA PRO A 21 -19.79 3.61 16.15
C PRO A 21 -18.74 3.10 17.16
N LEU A 22 -18.88 1.84 17.59
CA LEU A 22 -17.98 1.16 18.53
C LEU A 22 -17.93 1.76 19.96
N PHE A 23 -18.84 2.66 20.32
CA PHE A 23 -18.87 3.19 21.70
C PHE A 23 -19.61 2.24 22.65
N ASN A 24 -18.90 1.80 23.68
CA ASN A 24 -19.43 1.04 24.81
C ASN A 24 -19.28 1.87 26.11
N GLY A 25 -20.31 1.84 26.96
CA GLY A 25 -20.28 2.53 28.25
C GLY A 25 -21.41 3.52 28.47
N SER A 26 -21.23 4.40 29.45
CA SER A 26 -22.27 5.37 29.85
C SER A 26 -22.10 6.69 29.11
N ASP A 27 -23.18 7.16 28.51
CA ASP A 27 -23.29 8.50 27.95
C ASP A 27 -24.45 9.24 28.62
N SER A 28 -24.44 10.56 28.54
CA SER A 28 -25.52 11.36 29.11
C SER A 28 -25.83 12.59 28.29
N PHE A 29 -27.10 12.94 28.23
CA PHE A 29 -27.55 14.19 27.65
C PHE A 29 -28.64 14.80 28.51
N SER A 30 -28.74 16.12 28.49
CA SER A 30 -29.82 16.84 29.17
C SER A 30 -30.81 17.39 28.15
N TYR A 31 -32.09 17.39 28.50
CA TYR A 31 -33.16 18.00 27.72
C TYR A 31 -33.96 18.96 28.60
N ARG A 32 -34.60 19.94 27.97
CA ARG A 32 -35.46 20.93 28.64
C ARG A 32 -36.89 20.79 28.14
N VAL A 33 -37.84 20.71 29.05
CA VAL A 33 -39.28 20.82 28.74
C VAL A 33 -39.76 22.23 29.03
N THR A 34 -40.73 22.72 28.25
CA THR A 34 -41.34 24.04 28.43
C THR A 34 -42.85 23.88 28.43
N ASP A 35 -43.55 24.48 29.39
CA ASP A 35 -45.02 24.46 29.43
C ASP A 35 -45.64 25.53 28.52
N SER A 36 -46.97 25.62 28.52
CA SER A 36 -47.73 26.60 27.73
C SER A 36 -47.50 28.04 28.16
N GLU A 37 -47.02 28.25 29.38
CA GLU A 37 -46.78 29.53 30.03
C GLU A 37 -45.32 29.99 29.89
N GLY A 38 -44.45 29.12 29.36
CA GLY A 38 -43.04 29.39 29.10
C GLY A 38 -42.11 29.02 30.26
N GLU A 39 -42.62 28.40 31.32
CA GLU A 39 -41.80 27.87 32.41
C GLU A 39 -41.08 26.59 31.98
N GLN A 40 -39.91 26.34 32.57
CA GLN A 40 -38.97 25.36 32.06
C GLN A 40 -38.41 24.47 33.14
N ALA A 41 -38.28 23.18 32.83
CA ALA A 41 -37.59 22.21 33.67
C ALA A 41 -36.53 21.46 32.84
N THR A 42 -35.40 21.12 33.47
CA THR A 42 -34.30 20.38 32.84
C THR A 42 -34.18 19.01 33.49
N ALA A 43 -33.98 17.98 32.68
CA ALA A 43 -33.72 16.62 33.14
C ALA A 43 -32.53 16.02 32.38
N THR A 44 -31.85 15.07 33.02
CA THR A 44 -30.71 14.36 32.44
C THR A 44 -31.10 12.91 32.16
N VAL A 45 -30.84 12.47 30.94
CA VAL A 45 -30.91 11.07 30.54
C VAL A 45 -29.51 10.50 30.61
N THR A 46 -29.37 9.36 31.29
CA THR A 46 -28.17 8.53 31.22
C THR A 46 -28.51 7.33 30.35
N VAL A 47 -27.67 7.04 29.37
CA VAL A 47 -27.79 5.88 28.48
C VAL A 47 -26.61 4.96 28.80
N GLU A 48 -26.89 3.70 29.10
CA GLU A 48 -25.87 2.65 29.13
C GLU A 48 -25.93 1.90 27.80
N ILE A 49 -24.85 1.96 27.04
CA ILE A 49 -24.69 1.22 25.80
C ILE A 49 -23.90 -0.04 26.15
N SER A 50 -24.59 -1.18 26.14
CA SER A 50 -23.97 -2.50 26.18
C SER A 50 -23.70 -2.96 24.76
N GLY A 51 -22.44 -2.95 24.34
CA GLY A 51 -22.01 -3.64 23.13
C GLY A 51 -22.06 -5.15 23.28
N GLU A 52 -22.08 -5.85 22.15
CA GLU A 52 -21.58 -7.22 22.10
C GLU A 52 -20.05 -7.16 22.12
N ASN A 53 -19.38 -8.14 22.72
CA ASN A 53 -17.91 -8.21 22.71
C ASN A 53 -17.41 -8.41 21.28
N ASP A 54 -16.66 -7.45 20.74
CA ASP A 54 -16.08 -7.56 19.41
C ASP A 54 -14.76 -8.34 19.48
N PRO A 55 -14.44 -9.23 18.53
CA PRO A 55 -13.14 -9.90 18.52
C PRO A 55 -11.98 -8.92 18.37
N PRO A 56 -10.80 -9.21 18.94
CA PRO A 56 -9.63 -8.39 18.74
C PRO A 56 -9.22 -8.34 17.26
N VAL A 57 -8.53 -7.27 16.88
CA VAL A 57 -7.91 -7.10 15.57
C VAL A 57 -6.44 -7.47 15.68
N ALA A 58 -6.11 -8.69 15.27
CA ALA A 58 -4.73 -9.17 15.15
C ALA A 58 -4.11 -8.73 13.81
N MET A 59 -2.90 -8.20 13.86
CA MET A 59 -2.18 -7.61 12.76
C MET A 59 -0.83 -8.32 12.56
N ASP A 60 -0.52 -8.71 11.33
CA ASP A 60 0.74 -9.41 11.04
C ASP A 60 1.98 -8.58 11.42
N ASP A 61 3.00 -9.25 11.98
CA ASP A 61 4.30 -8.67 12.34
C ASP A 61 5.37 -8.99 11.30
N PHE A 62 6.36 -8.10 11.19
CA PHE A 62 7.41 -8.20 10.19
C PHE A 62 8.76 -7.84 10.76
N ILE A 63 9.70 -8.80 10.71
CA ILE A 63 10.96 -8.69 11.41
C ILE A 63 12.12 -9.14 10.53
N ALA A 64 13.15 -8.31 10.41
CA ALA A 64 14.40 -8.68 9.77
C ALA A 64 15.45 -9.05 10.83
N VAL A 65 16.12 -10.17 10.64
CA VAL A 65 17.16 -10.67 11.56
C VAL A 65 18.32 -11.26 10.76
N GLN A 66 19.54 -11.01 11.23
CA GLN A 66 20.71 -11.62 10.64
C GLN A 66 20.69 -13.14 10.87
N GLN A 67 21.14 -13.93 9.90
CA GLN A 67 21.38 -15.36 10.07
C GLN A 67 22.28 -15.62 11.29
N GLY A 68 21.93 -16.62 12.10
CA GLY A 68 22.58 -16.91 13.38
C GLY A 68 22.32 -15.88 14.49
N GLY A 69 21.62 -14.79 14.20
CA GLY A 69 21.23 -13.75 15.14
C GLY A 69 20.00 -14.13 15.97
N ILE A 70 19.75 -13.33 17.01
CA ILE A 70 18.59 -13.45 17.89
C ILE A 70 17.89 -12.09 17.95
N THR A 71 16.57 -12.08 17.87
CA THR A 71 15.74 -10.88 18.04
C THR A 71 14.60 -11.15 19.02
N SER A 72 14.18 -10.11 19.76
CA SER A 72 12.99 -10.18 20.63
C SER A 72 11.80 -9.62 19.89
N LEU A 73 10.65 -10.23 20.06
CA LEU A 73 9.41 -9.87 19.37
C LEU A 73 8.41 -9.31 20.38
N ASP A 74 7.75 -8.22 20.02
CA ASP A 74 6.60 -7.69 20.75
C ASP A 74 5.36 -7.92 19.89
N LEU A 75 4.69 -9.05 20.12
CA LEU A 75 3.58 -9.52 19.28
C LEU A 75 2.29 -8.72 19.51
N LEU A 76 2.21 -7.89 20.55
CA LEU A 76 1.03 -7.05 20.81
C LEU A 76 1.23 -5.61 20.31
N ALA A 77 2.39 -5.29 19.75
CA ALA A 77 2.75 -3.91 19.43
C ALA A 77 1.78 -3.23 18.43
N ASN A 78 1.21 -4.02 17.52
CA ASN A 78 0.30 -3.58 16.46
C ASN A 78 -1.12 -4.16 16.61
N ASP A 79 -1.37 -4.96 17.64
CA ASP A 79 -2.67 -5.57 17.91
C ASP A 79 -3.52 -4.67 18.77
N ARG A 80 -4.83 -4.73 18.56
CA ARG A 80 -5.78 -3.94 19.32
C ARG A 80 -7.07 -4.67 19.54
N ASP A 81 -7.71 -4.30 20.63
CA ASP A 81 -9.06 -4.69 20.95
C ASP A 81 -9.99 -3.47 20.78
N PRO A 82 -11.16 -3.59 20.12
CA PRO A 82 -12.08 -2.46 19.94
C PRO A 82 -12.56 -1.85 21.26
N GLU A 83 -12.71 -2.66 22.31
CA GLU A 83 -13.10 -2.24 23.66
C GLU A 83 -11.89 -1.74 24.48
N GLY A 84 -10.68 -1.96 23.99
CA GLY A 84 -9.44 -1.60 24.66
C GLY A 84 -9.02 -2.61 25.72
N ASP A 85 -9.53 -3.84 25.64
CA ASP A 85 -9.20 -4.91 26.58
C ASP A 85 -7.75 -5.39 26.47
N ILE A 86 -7.24 -5.91 27.58
CA ILE A 86 -5.88 -6.45 27.64
C ILE A 86 -5.87 -7.82 26.97
N LEU A 87 -5.12 -7.91 25.88
CA LEU A 87 -5.00 -9.13 25.09
C LEU A 87 -3.96 -10.10 25.67
N THR A 88 -4.25 -11.38 25.52
CA THR A 88 -3.31 -12.48 25.79
C THR A 88 -2.84 -13.09 24.48
N VAL A 89 -1.59 -13.58 24.43
CA VAL A 89 -0.98 -14.14 23.22
C VAL A 89 -0.67 -15.62 23.38
N GLU A 90 -1.02 -16.41 22.37
CA GLU A 90 -0.62 -17.81 22.24
C GLU A 90 0.01 -18.08 20.85
N VAL A 91 1.16 -18.77 20.81
CA VAL A 91 1.73 -19.25 19.53
C VAL A 91 0.93 -20.45 19.05
N VAL A 92 0.26 -20.32 17.91
CA VAL A 92 -0.58 -21.37 17.32
C VAL A 92 0.28 -22.36 16.54
N ASN A 93 1.17 -21.85 15.68
CA ASN A 93 2.14 -22.65 14.94
C ASN A 93 3.49 -21.98 15.03
N GLY A 94 4.51 -22.71 15.47
CA GLY A 94 5.87 -22.19 15.58
C GLY A 94 6.58 -22.03 14.23
N PRO A 95 7.74 -21.34 14.22
CA PRO A 95 8.56 -21.17 13.03
C PRO A 95 9.02 -22.50 12.44
N ARG A 96 9.17 -22.56 11.11
CA ARG A 96 9.59 -23.78 10.40
C ARG A 96 11.09 -23.97 10.40
N ARG A 97 11.89 -22.92 10.58
CA ARG A 97 13.35 -22.96 10.40
C ARG A 97 14.12 -22.55 11.63
N GLY A 98 13.86 -21.35 12.15
CA GLY A 98 14.44 -20.84 13.38
C GLY A 98 13.79 -21.44 14.62
N LYS A 99 14.19 -20.92 15.78
CA LYS A 99 13.66 -21.34 17.08
C LYS A 99 13.05 -20.14 17.79
N LEU A 100 11.79 -20.26 18.19
CA LEU A 100 11.10 -19.30 19.04
C LEU A 100 11.03 -19.87 20.46
N ASP A 101 11.28 -19.06 21.47
CA ASP A 101 11.12 -19.43 22.87
C ASP A 101 9.88 -18.79 23.52
N ASP A 102 9.60 -19.19 24.77
CA ASP A 102 8.44 -18.73 25.55
C ASP A 102 8.49 -17.23 25.90
N GLY A 103 9.64 -16.56 25.70
CA GLY A 103 9.80 -15.12 25.87
C GLY A 103 9.74 -14.36 24.54
N PHE A 104 9.19 -14.99 23.49
CA PHE A 104 9.11 -14.47 22.13
C PHE A 104 10.45 -14.02 21.55
N ARG A 105 11.54 -14.74 21.88
CA ARG A 105 12.84 -14.52 21.24
C ARG A 105 13.03 -15.51 20.10
N TYR A 106 13.20 -14.97 18.89
CA TYR A 106 13.47 -15.76 17.69
C TYR A 106 14.97 -15.83 17.41
N ALA A 107 15.49 -17.06 17.31
CA ALA A 107 16.85 -17.36 16.88
C ALA A 107 16.85 -17.84 15.42
N ALA A 108 17.50 -17.06 14.54
CA ALA A 108 17.62 -17.38 13.13
C ALA A 108 18.65 -18.49 12.88
N PRO A 109 18.43 -19.40 11.92
CA PRO A 109 19.45 -20.39 11.56
C PRO A 109 20.70 -19.73 11.01
N ALA A 110 21.88 -20.26 11.33
CA ALA A 110 23.17 -19.68 10.94
C ALA A 110 23.41 -19.71 9.42
N ASP A 111 22.93 -20.73 8.71
CA ASP A 111 23.19 -20.91 7.27
C ASP A 111 21.91 -20.78 6.42
N TYR A 112 20.96 -19.98 6.89
CA TYR A 112 19.71 -19.75 6.19
C TYR A 112 19.57 -18.30 5.75
N ASN A 113 19.19 -18.11 4.49
CA ASN A 113 18.79 -16.82 3.94
C ASN A 113 17.43 -17.02 3.25
N GLY A 114 16.44 -16.24 3.67
CA GLY A 114 15.06 -16.38 3.21
C GLY A 114 14.05 -16.12 4.31
N TYR A 115 12.86 -16.71 4.17
CA TYR A 115 11.73 -16.51 5.07
C TYR A 115 11.58 -17.59 6.12
N ASP A 116 11.20 -17.16 7.31
CA ASP A 116 10.49 -18.00 8.26
C ASP A 116 9.18 -17.34 8.64
N GLU A 117 8.22 -18.11 9.11
CA GLU A 117 6.92 -17.59 9.52
C GLU A 117 6.35 -18.43 10.66
N PHE A 118 5.62 -17.78 11.55
CA PHE A 118 4.85 -18.45 12.60
C PHE A 118 3.55 -17.70 12.84
N THR A 119 2.52 -18.39 13.32
CA THR A 119 1.21 -17.79 13.60
C THR A 119 0.98 -17.71 15.10
N TYR A 120 0.37 -16.62 15.55
CA TYR A 120 -0.06 -16.45 16.91
C TYR A 120 -1.52 -16.01 16.97
N ARG A 121 -2.13 -16.18 18.14
CA ARG A 121 -3.51 -15.83 18.43
C ARG A 121 -3.52 -14.82 19.57
N VAL A 122 -4.28 -13.74 19.39
CA VAL A 122 -4.66 -12.84 20.47
C VAL A 122 -6.06 -13.19 20.94
N THR A 123 -6.27 -13.18 22.26
CA THR A 123 -7.55 -13.48 22.89
C THR A 123 -7.85 -12.43 23.96
N ASP A 124 -9.06 -11.87 23.91
CA ASP A 124 -9.58 -10.95 24.91
C ASP A 124 -10.00 -11.70 26.21
N PRO A 125 -10.33 -10.99 27.31
CA PRO A 125 -10.77 -11.62 28.56
C PRO A 125 -12.08 -12.42 28.45
N GLU A 126 -12.93 -12.09 27.48
CA GLU A 126 -14.23 -12.67 27.19
C GLU A 126 -14.16 -13.94 26.32
N GLY A 127 -12.98 -14.20 25.73
CA GLY A 127 -12.64 -15.38 24.94
C GLY A 127 -12.78 -15.22 23.43
N ALA A 128 -13.09 -14.03 22.90
CA ALA A 128 -13.02 -13.82 21.46
C ALA A 128 -11.55 -13.65 21.02
N SER A 129 -11.25 -14.08 19.79
CA SER A 129 -9.86 -14.20 19.34
C SER A 129 -9.69 -13.93 17.85
N ALA A 130 -8.47 -13.50 17.50
CA ALA A 130 -8.01 -13.35 16.13
C ALA A 130 -6.57 -13.87 15.99
N GLU A 131 -6.20 -14.29 14.77
CA GLU A 131 -4.86 -14.82 14.48
C GLU A 131 -4.05 -13.90 13.56
N ALA A 132 -2.80 -13.67 13.93
CA ALA A 132 -1.81 -12.92 13.16
C ALA A 132 -0.59 -13.81 12.81
N THR A 133 0.26 -13.36 11.89
CA THR A 133 1.48 -14.05 11.45
C THR A 133 2.64 -13.13 11.65
N VAL A 134 3.70 -13.69 12.22
CA VAL A 134 5.01 -13.08 12.18
C VAL A 134 5.76 -13.61 10.96
N LEU A 135 6.11 -12.72 10.05
CA LEU A 135 6.95 -13.03 8.90
C LEU A 135 8.38 -12.51 9.15
N LEU A 136 9.32 -13.45 9.19
CA LEU A 136 10.73 -13.21 9.49
C LEU A 136 11.56 -13.25 8.21
N THR A 137 12.34 -12.20 7.98
CA THR A 137 13.35 -12.17 6.92
C THR A 137 14.72 -12.43 7.53
N VAL A 138 15.30 -13.60 7.24
CA VAL A 138 16.67 -13.95 7.63
C VAL A 138 17.64 -13.55 6.52
N TYR A 139 18.65 -12.74 6.84
CA TYR A 139 19.65 -12.25 5.87
C TYR A 139 21.10 -12.56 6.27
N GLU A 140 21.99 -12.70 5.29
CA GLU A 140 23.42 -12.93 5.47
C GLU A 140 24.17 -11.60 5.72
N ASN A 141 25.15 -11.58 6.63
CA ASN A 141 26.08 -10.46 6.73
C ASN A 141 27.17 -10.58 5.67
N ALA A 142 27.64 -9.45 5.17
CA ALA A 142 28.84 -9.44 4.33
C ALA A 142 30.05 -9.98 5.12
N GLU A 143 30.74 -10.98 4.57
CA GLU A 143 32.04 -11.46 5.07
C GLU A 143 33.03 -10.30 5.23
N PRO A 144 33.86 -10.25 6.29
CA PRO A 144 34.92 -9.25 6.41
C PRO A 144 35.83 -9.26 5.17
N GLY A 145 35.89 -8.15 4.43
CA GLY A 145 36.64 -8.05 3.17
C GLY A 145 35.82 -8.33 1.91
N ALA A 146 34.50 -8.57 2.03
CA ALA A 146 33.61 -8.62 0.87
C ALA A 146 33.61 -7.29 0.10
N PRO A 147 33.54 -7.34 -1.23
CA PRO A 147 33.56 -6.14 -2.04
C PRO A 147 32.22 -5.39 -1.99
N ILE A 148 32.26 -4.08 -2.18
CA ILE A 148 31.06 -3.24 -2.33
C ILE A 148 30.52 -3.41 -3.74
N VAL A 149 29.21 -3.63 -3.87
CA VAL A 149 28.53 -3.74 -5.17
C VAL A 149 27.55 -2.58 -5.35
N GLN A 150 27.82 -1.72 -6.32
CA GLN A 150 26.91 -0.68 -6.78
C GLN A 150 25.90 -1.29 -7.77
N LEU A 151 24.62 -1.14 -7.46
CA LEU A 151 23.52 -1.62 -8.31
C LEU A 151 22.87 -0.45 -9.06
N PRO A 152 22.21 -0.73 -10.20
CA PRO A 152 21.36 0.24 -10.85
C PRO A 152 20.28 0.74 -9.89
N ARG A 153 19.98 2.03 -9.96
CA ARG A 153 18.81 2.59 -9.30
C ARG A 153 17.55 2.12 -10.01
N THR A 154 16.58 1.60 -9.26
CA THR A 154 15.31 1.09 -9.79
C THR A 154 14.08 1.77 -9.22
N SER A 155 14.24 2.65 -8.23
CA SER A 155 13.13 3.21 -7.48
C SER A 155 13.37 4.63 -7.00
N LEU A 156 12.27 5.32 -6.71
CA LEU A 156 12.22 6.51 -5.88
C LEU A 156 12.76 6.23 -4.47
N GLN A 157 13.45 7.21 -3.90
CA GLN A 157 13.94 7.17 -2.52
C GLN A 157 13.10 8.07 -1.60
N ALA A 158 13.23 7.89 -0.29
CA ALA A 158 12.48 8.66 0.71
C ALA A 158 12.78 10.16 0.64
N GLU A 159 14.02 10.52 0.30
CA GLU A 159 14.47 11.92 0.16
C GLU A 159 13.82 12.62 -1.04
N GLU A 160 13.21 11.87 -1.97
CA GLU A 160 12.58 12.38 -3.18
C GLU A 160 11.05 12.41 -3.08
N LEU A 161 10.50 11.98 -1.94
CA LEU A 161 9.08 12.03 -1.65
C LEU A 161 8.78 13.24 -0.77
N ALA A 162 7.86 14.10 -1.21
CA ALA A 162 7.26 15.12 -0.37
C ALA A 162 5.95 14.61 0.24
N VAL A 163 5.79 14.76 1.55
CA VAL A 163 4.56 14.42 2.28
C VAL A 163 3.75 15.68 2.42
N ILE A 164 2.58 15.71 1.79
CA ILE A 164 1.66 16.83 1.84
C ILE A 164 0.68 16.59 2.99
N VAL A 165 0.68 17.53 3.93
CA VAL A 165 -0.10 17.49 5.17
C VAL A 165 -1.21 18.53 5.08
N ASN A 166 -2.44 18.08 5.34
CA ASN A 166 -3.59 18.96 5.45
C ASN A 166 -3.74 19.45 6.89
N ASP A 167 -3.40 20.72 7.16
CA ASP A 167 -3.47 21.32 8.49
C ASP A 167 -4.88 21.35 9.10
N ASN A 168 -5.92 21.24 8.27
CA ASN A 168 -7.30 21.22 8.72
C ASN A 168 -7.82 19.80 9.00
N ASP A 169 -7.00 18.76 8.80
CA ASP A 169 -7.32 17.37 9.09
C ASP A 169 -6.41 16.85 10.22
N PRO A 170 -6.94 16.65 11.45
CA PRO A 170 -6.15 16.17 12.57
C PRO A 170 -5.47 14.83 12.34
N ILE A 171 -6.08 13.92 11.58
CA ILE A 171 -5.47 12.60 11.26
C ILE A 171 -4.26 12.80 10.34
N SER A 172 -4.40 13.67 9.34
CA SER A 172 -3.30 14.04 8.43
C SER A 172 -2.11 14.62 9.19
N VAL A 173 -2.36 15.54 10.13
CA VAL A 173 -1.32 16.13 10.97
C VAL A 173 -0.67 15.08 11.89
N ALA A 174 -1.45 14.20 12.49
CA ALA A 174 -0.95 13.19 13.43
C ALA A 174 -0.10 12.11 12.74
N VAL A 175 -0.46 11.69 11.53
CA VAL A 175 0.23 10.59 10.84
C VAL A 175 1.51 11.01 10.12
N ALA A 176 1.62 12.26 9.69
CA ALA A 176 2.79 12.77 8.98
C ALA A 176 4.14 12.53 9.70
N PRO A 177 4.31 12.87 11.00
CA PRO A 177 5.56 12.61 11.70
C PRO A 177 5.85 11.12 11.85
N TYR A 178 4.82 10.28 12.00
CA TYR A 178 4.98 8.83 12.05
C TYR A 178 5.52 8.29 10.73
N TYR A 179 4.89 8.70 9.62
CA TYR A 179 5.33 8.29 8.29
C TYR A 179 6.77 8.73 8.00
N ALA A 180 7.10 9.97 8.36
CA ALA A 180 8.44 10.50 8.19
C ALA A 180 9.49 9.71 8.97
N ALA A 181 9.18 9.35 10.22
CA ALA A 181 10.08 8.54 11.05
C ALA A 181 10.28 7.13 10.47
N GLN A 182 9.20 6.45 10.09
CA GLN A 182 9.25 5.08 9.57
C GLN A 182 9.99 4.98 8.23
N ARG A 183 9.84 6.00 7.36
CA ARG A 183 10.46 6.03 6.04
C ARG A 183 11.79 6.79 5.97
N GLY A 184 12.22 7.43 7.05
CA GLY A 184 13.39 8.30 7.03
C GLY A 184 13.22 9.52 6.11
N ILE A 185 11.99 10.01 5.94
CA ILE A 185 11.71 11.16 5.08
C ILE A 185 12.26 12.43 5.75
N PRO A 186 13.07 13.25 5.05
CA PRO A 186 13.60 14.47 5.61
C PRO A 186 12.49 15.40 6.11
N ALA A 187 12.70 16.05 7.25
CA ALA A 187 11.73 17.00 7.79
C ALA A 187 11.39 18.14 6.81
N ALA A 188 12.34 18.54 5.96
CA ALA A 188 12.14 19.54 4.91
C ALA A 188 11.16 19.09 3.81
N ASN A 189 10.92 17.78 3.68
CA ASN A 189 9.99 17.22 2.71
C ASN A 189 8.54 17.15 3.25
N ILE A 190 8.29 17.54 4.50
CA ILE A 190 6.96 17.58 5.10
C ILE A 190 6.35 18.96 4.86
N ILE A 191 5.36 19.03 3.96
CA ILE A 191 4.80 20.28 3.46
C ILE A 191 3.36 20.45 3.96
N HIS A 192 3.15 21.49 4.76
CA HIS A 192 1.87 21.81 5.37
C HIS A 192 1.05 22.79 4.52
N ILE A 193 -0.20 22.44 4.26
CA ILE A 193 -1.17 23.28 3.55
C ILE A 193 -2.57 23.21 4.18
N PRO A 194 -3.35 24.31 4.19
CA PRO A 194 -4.70 24.30 4.74
C PRO A 194 -5.73 23.90 3.68
N VAL A 195 -5.85 22.61 3.37
CA VAL A 195 -6.88 22.11 2.43
C VAL A 195 -8.24 22.13 3.14
N PRO A 196 -9.34 22.54 2.49
CA PRO A 196 -10.68 22.38 3.06
C PRO A 196 -10.92 20.94 3.54
N ASN A 197 -11.49 20.75 4.72
CA ASN A 197 -11.79 19.41 5.25
C ASN A 197 -13.30 19.10 5.09
N GLY A 198 -13.63 17.82 4.94
CA GLY A 198 -15.01 17.30 4.95
C GLY A 198 -15.74 17.33 3.59
N THR A 199 -15.25 18.06 2.59
CA THR A 199 -15.81 18.05 1.23
C THR A 199 -15.16 16.98 0.38
N ASN A 200 -15.92 16.35 -0.52
CA ASN A 200 -15.37 15.33 -1.43
C ASN A 200 -14.57 15.96 -2.58
N VAL A 201 -14.93 17.18 -2.99
CA VAL A 201 -14.42 17.86 -4.18
C VAL A 201 -14.03 19.28 -3.81
N ILE A 202 -12.84 19.70 -4.21
CA ILE A 202 -12.40 21.11 -4.21
C ILE A 202 -12.47 21.67 -5.63
N SER A 203 -12.80 22.96 -5.78
CA SER A 203 -12.81 23.58 -7.11
C SER A 203 -11.39 23.79 -7.65
N PRO A 204 -11.18 23.80 -8.98
CA PRO A 204 -9.88 24.14 -9.57
C PRO A 204 -9.33 25.50 -9.11
N THR A 205 -10.22 26.48 -8.90
CA THR A 205 -9.87 27.82 -8.44
C THR A 205 -9.39 27.86 -6.99
N GLU A 206 -9.93 27.00 -6.13
CA GLU A 206 -9.47 26.86 -4.74
C GLU A 206 -8.20 26.01 -4.65
N PHE A 207 -8.04 25.02 -5.55
CA PHE A 207 -6.87 24.14 -5.57
C PHE A 207 -5.59 24.82 -6.08
N ALA A 208 -5.68 25.64 -7.13
CA ALA A 208 -4.51 26.30 -7.72
C ALA A 208 -3.60 27.04 -6.72
N PRO A 209 -4.11 27.87 -5.78
CA PRO A 209 -3.26 28.53 -4.79
C PRO A 209 -2.64 27.55 -3.78
N LEU A 210 -3.31 26.44 -3.44
CA LEU A 210 -2.77 25.40 -2.56
C LEU A 210 -1.59 24.69 -3.22
N LEU A 211 -1.73 24.30 -4.50
CA LEU A 211 -0.64 23.70 -5.25
C LEU A 211 0.55 24.67 -5.38
N ALA A 212 0.30 25.95 -5.67
CA ALA A 212 1.35 26.96 -5.73
C ALA A 212 2.05 27.20 -4.37
N GLN A 213 1.38 26.92 -3.25
CA GLN A 213 2.01 26.92 -1.94
C GLN A 213 2.92 25.69 -1.77
N VAL A 214 2.46 24.49 -2.17
CA VAL A 214 3.28 23.28 -2.16
C VAL A 214 4.53 23.48 -2.98
N GLU A 215 4.42 23.84 -4.26
CA GLU A 215 5.56 23.97 -5.19
C GLU A 215 6.61 24.99 -4.69
N ARG A 216 6.20 26.04 -3.98
CA ARG A 216 7.14 27.02 -3.39
C ARG A 216 7.87 26.50 -2.16
N ALA A 217 7.31 25.50 -1.48
CA ALA A 217 7.87 24.93 -0.26
C ALA A 217 8.72 23.69 -0.51
N LEU A 218 8.71 23.13 -1.72
CA LEU A 218 9.46 21.92 -2.04
C LEU A 218 10.98 22.16 -1.99
N PRO A 219 11.72 21.23 -1.36
CA PRO A 219 13.16 21.11 -1.58
C PRO A 219 13.49 20.74 -3.03
N ASP A 220 14.74 20.98 -3.42
CA ASP A 220 15.27 20.49 -4.69
C ASP A 220 15.27 18.96 -4.75
N GLY A 221 15.02 18.41 -5.93
CA GLY A 221 15.16 16.97 -6.17
C GLY A 221 13.98 16.10 -5.74
N ILE A 222 12.92 16.67 -5.15
CA ILE A 222 11.63 15.96 -5.01
C ILE A 222 11.22 15.40 -6.37
N GLN A 223 10.58 14.24 -6.39
CA GLN A 223 10.09 13.55 -7.58
C GLN A 223 8.63 13.09 -7.43
N ALA A 224 8.09 13.03 -6.21
CA ALA A 224 6.79 12.43 -5.94
C ALA A 224 6.08 13.05 -4.73
N TYR A 225 4.78 12.75 -4.61
CA TYR A 225 3.94 13.19 -3.49
C TYR A 225 3.26 12.04 -2.75
N ALA A 226 3.21 12.15 -1.44
CA ALA A 226 2.31 11.39 -0.57
C ALA A 226 1.29 12.35 0.04
N LEU A 227 0.00 12.13 -0.18
CA LEU A 227 -1.08 12.92 0.42
C LEU A 227 -1.61 12.18 1.64
N THR A 228 -1.83 12.87 2.76
CA THR A 228 -2.12 12.24 4.07
C THR A 228 -3.56 12.40 4.54
N TRP A 229 -4.49 12.74 3.65
CA TRP A 229 -5.91 12.96 3.97
C TRP A 229 -6.84 12.19 3.03
N LEU A 230 -8.05 11.89 3.49
CA LEU A 230 -9.07 11.22 2.66
C LEU A 230 -9.96 12.20 1.87
N LYS A 231 -10.19 13.41 2.39
CA LYS A 231 -11.07 14.39 1.78
C LYS A 231 -10.47 15.80 1.80
N PRO A 232 -10.55 16.55 0.69
CA PRO A 232 -11.11 16.17 -0.62
C PRO A 232 -10.24 15.15 -1.36
N TYR A 233 -10.90 14.30 -2.15
CA TYR A 233 -10.22 13.33 -3.03
C TYR A 233 -10.32 13.69 -4.52
N ARG A 234 -10.92 14.84 -4.85
CA ARG A 234 -11.02 15.36 -6.23
C ARG A 234 -10.77 16.85 -6.33
N VAL A 235 -10.20 17.25 -7.46
CA VAL A 235 -10.15 18.63 -7.93
C VAL A 235 -11.02 18.73 -9.18
N GLY A 236 -12.23 19.27 -9.04
CA GLY A 236 -13.26 19.17 -10.06
C GLY A 236 -13.49 17.71 -10.50
N CYS A 237 -13.21 17.41 -11.76
CA CYS A 237 -13.35 16.05 -12.31
C CYS A 237 -12.10 15.18 -12.17
N MET A 238 -10.92 15.73 -11.90
CA MET A 238 -9.72 14.92 -11.69
C MET A 238 -9.71 14.36 -10.27
N SER A 239 -9.08 13.21 -10.08
CA SER A 239 -8.67 12.80 -8.73
C SER A 239 -7.65 13.79 -8.17
N ILE A 240 -7.58 13.90 -6.85
CA ILE A 240 -6.63 14.82 -6.22
C ILE A 240 -5.18 14.39 -6.47
N THR A 241 -4.91 13.07 -6.49
CA THR A 241 -3.58 12.54 -6.84
C THR A 241 -3.18 12.94 -8.24
N SER A 242 -4.09 12.86 -9.22
CA SER A 242 -3.78 13.26 -10.60
C SER A 242 -3.61 14.77 -10.74
N ALA A 243 -4.40 15.57 -10.02
CA ALA A 243 -4.25 17.03 -10.04
C ALA A 243 -2.91 17.48 -9.43
N PHE A 244 -2.46 16.86 -8.33
CA PHE A 244 -1.12 17.10 -7.79
C PHE A 244 -0.03 16.63 -8.75
N ALA A 245 -0.15 15.41 -9.28
CA ALA A 245 0.92 14.82 -10.08
C ALA A 245 1.16 15.50 -11.41
N LEU A 246 0.11 16.06 -12.01
CA LEU A 246 0.15 16.70 -13.32
C LEU A 246 0.31 18.23 -13.24
N GLY A 247 0.61 18.77 -12.05
CA GLY A 247 0.88 20.20 -11.87
C GLY A 247 -0.36 21.08 -11.93
N GLY A 248 -1.55 20.53 -11.69
CA GLY A 248 -2.80 21.29 -11.64
C GLY A 248 -4.00 20.55 -12.22
N TYR A 249 -5.13 21.26 -12.24
CA TYR A 249 -6.33 20.81 -12.92
C TYR A 249 -6.25 21.06 -14.44
N ASP A 250 -6.55 20.04 -15.24
CA ASP A 250 -6.72 20.15 -16.69
C ASP A 250 -7.84 19.23 -17.17
N SER A 251 -8.86 19.82 -17.80
CA SER A 251 -10.05 19.11 -18.28
C SER A 251 -9.76 18.01 -19.32
N LYS A 252 -8.60 18.02 -20.00
CA LYS A 252 -8.24 16.96 -20.96
C LYS A 252 -8.08 15.58 -20.30
N TYR A 253 -7.83 15.57 -18.99
CA TYR A 253 -7.75 14.35 -18.18
C TYR A 253 -9.11 13.90 -17.64
N CYS A 254 -10.18 14.58 -18.00
CA CYS A 254 -11.54 14.26 -17.55
C CYS A 254 -12.44 13.82 -18.69
N ASN A 255 -13.45 13.00 -18.37
CA ASN A 255 -14.59 12.86 -19.25
C ASN A 255 -15.49 14.10 -19.12
N THR A 256 -15.45 14.98 -20.12
CA THR A 256 -16.27 16.21 -20.15
C THR A 256 -17.61 16.03 -20.85
N SER A 257 -17.90 14.85 -21.40
CA SER A 257 -19.05 14.62 -22.29
C SER A 257 -20.36 14.22 -21.57
N GLY A 258 -20.46 14.45 -20.25
CA GLY A 258 -21.65 14.09 -19.48
C GLY A 258 -21.88 12.58 -19.43
N ARG A 259 -23.03 12.08 -19.95
CA ARG A 259 -23.40 10.65 -19.90
C ARG A 259 -22.71 9.78 -20.95
N SER A 260 -22.05 10.36 -21.95
CA SER A 260 -21.31 9.59 -22.97
C SER A 260 -19.89 9.31 -22.50
N CYS A 261 -19.32 8.21 -22.98
CA CYS A 261 -17.94 7.86 -22.69
C CYS A 261 -17.00 8.49 -23.71
N SER A 262 -16.06 9.30 -23.22
CA SER A 262 -14.96 9.82 -24.03
C SER A 262 -13.62 9.27 -23.55
N ALA A 263 -12.69 9.13 -24.49
CA ALA A 263 -11.29 8.98 -24.17
C ALA A 263 -10.80 10.22 -23.40
N THR A 264 -9.81 10.01 -22.53
CA THR A 264 -9.11 11.06 -21.80
C THR A 264 -7.64 11.06 -22.19
N ALA A 265 -6.90 12.10 -21.84
CA ALA A 265 -5.50 12.19 -22.21
C ALA A 265 -4.62 11.15 -21.49
N PRO A 266 -3.63 10.56 -22.19
CA PRO A 266 -2.61 9.74 -21.58
C PRO A 266 -1.56 10.58 -20.84
N VAL A 267 -0.73 9.89 -20.05
CA VAL A 267 0.47 10.45 -19.42
C VAL A 267 1.72 9.73 -19.94
N ASP A 268 2.79 10.49 -20.15
CA ASP A 268 4.04 9.97 -20.74
C ASP A 268 4.85 9.08 -19.78
N TYR A 269 4.48 9.11 -18.48
CA TYR A 269 5.08 8.23 -17.46
C TYR A 269 4.57 6.78 -17.52
N TYR A 270 3.46 6.51 -18.23
CA TYR A 270 2.97 5.16 -18.46
C TYR A 270 4.05 4.31 -19.17
N THR A 271 4.38 3.15 -18.61
CA THR A 271 5.44 2.24 -19.08
C THR A 271 6.85 2.84 -19.19
N SER A 272 7.09 3.99 -18.55
CA SER A 272 8.41 4.61 -18.52
C SER A 272 9.40 3.82 -17.65
N GLU A 273 10.66 3.78 -18.07
CA GLU A 273 11.78 3.24 -17.26
C GLU A 273 12.43 4.32 -16.37
N SER A 274 11.94 5.57 -16.43
CA SER A 274 12.44 6.66 -15.58
C SER A 274 12.28 6.32 -14.10
N THR A 275 13.31 6.64 -13.31
CA THR A 275 13.27 6.64 -11.84
C THR A 275 13.26 8.07 -11.27
N ARG A 276 13.21 9.08 -12.15
CA ARG A 276 13.17 10.52 -11.84
C ARG A 276 12.01 11.16 -12.63
N PRO A 277 10.75 10.84 -12.28
CA PRO A 277 9.58 11.21 -13.08
C PRO A 277 9.40 12.71 -13.28
N PHE A 278 9.79 13.55 -12.31
CA PHE A 278 9.63 14.99 -12.47
C PHE A 278 10.71 15.58 -13.36
N ASP A 279 11.95 15.13 -13.18
CA ASP A 279 13.06 15.63 -13.98
C ASP A 279 12.93 15.19 -15.45
N ASP A 280 12.46 13.96 -15.67
CA ASP A 280 12.37 13.37 -17.01
C ASP A 280 11.05 13.68 -17.72
N HIS A 281 9.93 13.79 -16.99
CA HIS A 281 8.58 13.94 -17.57
C HIS A 281 7.79 15.15 -17.06
N GLY A 282 8.31 15.91 -16.09
CA GLY A 282 7.57 17.01 -15.46
C GLY A 282 6.38 16.55 -14.62
N ILE A 283 6.31 15.27 -14.24
CA ILE A 283 5.22 14.67 -13.47
C ILE A 283 5.73 14.32 -12.07
N ARG A 284 4.94 14.60 -11.03
CA ARG A 284 5.22 14.16 -9.66
C ARG A 284 4.22 13.11 -9.22
N PRO A 285 4.41 11.81 -9.54
CA PRO A 285 3.48 10.75 -9.16
C PRO A 285 3.00 10.93 -7.72
N ALA A 286 1.68 10.87 -7.52
CA ALA A 286 1.07 11.09 -6.22
C ALA A 286 0.20 9.91 -5.80
N MET A 287 0.22 9.60 -4.50
CA MET A 287 -0.63 8.57 -3.88
C MET A 287 -1.13 9.06 -2.54
N VAL A 288 -2.33 8.62 -2.16
CA VAL A 288 -2.89 8.92 -0.84
C VAL A 288 -2.51 7.80 0.14
N LEU A 289 -1.87 8.17 1.25
CA LEU A 289 -1.83 7.37 2.47
C LEU A 289 -3.21 7.42 3.11
N ALA A 290 -4.01 6.40 2.80
CA ALA A 290 -5.45 6.38 3.09
C ALA A 290 -5.78 5.44 4.26
N GLY A 291 -6.68 5.89 5.13
CA GLY A 291 -7.25 5.12 6.24
C GLY A 291 -8.36 5.92 6.91
N VAL A 292 -9.33 5.22 7.51
CA VAL A 292 -10.48 5.88 8.17
C VAL A 292 -10.09 6.44 9.53
N THR A 293 -9.17 5.75 10.22
CA THR A 293 -8.57 6.19 11.48
C THR A 293 -7.07 6.40 11.33
N GLU A 294 -6.46 7.10 12.29
CA GLU A 294 -5.00 7.21 12.38
C GLU A 294 -4.33 5.84 12.47
N ALA A 295 -4.91 4.92 13.25
CA ALA A 295 -4.40 3.56 13.44
C ALA A 295 -4.37 2.77 12.13
N ASP A 296 -5.38 2.94 11.27
CA ASP A 296 -5.42 2.27 9.97
C ASP A 296 -4.31 2.76 9.04
N ILE A 297 -4.01 4.06 9.06
CA ILE A 297 -2.92 4.63 8.24
C ILE A 297 -1.56 4.18 8.79
N ARG A 298 -1.38 4.14 10.11
CA ARG A 298 -0.14 3.62 10.73
C ARG A 298 0.10 2.15 10.35
N SER A 299 -0.94 1.32 10.45
CA SER A 299 -0.93 -0.07 9.97
C SER A 299 -0.52 -0.18 8.49
N LEU A 300 -1.09 0.66 7.62
CA LEU A 300 -0.72 0.70 6.21
C LEU A 300 0.76 1.04 6.01
N ILE A 301 1.26 2.03 6.76
CA ILE A 301 2.67 2.44 6.74
C ILE A 301 3.57 1.28 7.16
N ASP A 302 3.28 0.67 8.30
CA ASP A 302 4.07 -0.42 8.86
C ASP A 302 4.10 -1.61 7.91
N ARG A 303 2.97 -1.91 7.27
CA ARG A 303 2.86 -2.95 6.25
C ARG A 303 3.66 -2.62 5.00
N GLY A 304 3.71 -1.36 4.56
CA GLY A 304 4.57 -0.94 3.46
C GLY A 304 6.05 -1.07 3.80
N VAL A 305 6.45 -0.65 5.00
CA VAL A 305 7.84 -0.78 5.50
C VAL A 305 8.23 -2.25 5.64
N ALA A 306 7.34 -3.07 6.18
CA ALA A 306 7.49 -4.51 6.27
C ALA A 306 7.65 -5.21 4.92
N ALA A 307 7.07 -4.63 3.87
CA ALA A 307 7.22 -5.16 2.53
C ALA A 307 8.64 -4.91 2.02
N ASP A 308 9.30 -3.81 2.38
CA ASP A 308 10.53 -3.41 1.74
C ASP A 308 11.59 -4.50 1.69
N ASN A 309 12.19 -4.65 0.50
CA ASN A 309 13.31 -5.54 0.29
C ASN A 309 12.98 -7.01 0.61
N THR A 310 11.70 -7.38 0.59
CA THR A 310 11.23 -8.75 0.65
C THR A 310 11.04 -9.39 -0.74
N PHE A 311 11.29 -10.69 -0.85
CA PHE A 311 10.91 -11.52 -1.99
C PHE A 311 9.69 -12.33 -1.58
N PRO A 312 8.54 -11.70 -1.31
CA PRO A 312 7.43 -12.39 -0.68
C PRO A 312 6.96 -13.51 -1.60
N SER A 313 6.82 -14.71 -1.02
CA SER A 313 6.01 -15.75 -1.62
C SER A 313 4.54 -15.45 -1.39
N GLY A 314 3.68 -15.80 -2.33
CA GLY A 314 2.25 -15.66 -2.16
C GLY A 314 1.50 -15.94 -3.45
N SER A 315 0.19 -16.04 -3.34
CA SER A 315 -0.71 -16.35 -4.44
C SER A 315 -1.34 -15.06 -4.99
N GLY A 316 -1.28 -14.88 -6.31
CA GLY A 316 -2.00 -13.85 -7.03
C GLY A 316 -3.24 -14.40 -7.71
N TYR A 317 -4.35 -13.66 -7.64
CA TYR A 317 -5.64 -14.04 -8.18
C TYR A 317 -6.15 -12.97 -9.14
N LEU A 318 -6.23 -13.32 -10.41
CA LEU A 318 -6.73 -12.46 -11.48
C LEU A 318 -8.12 -12.99 -11.88
N VAL A 319 -9.17 -12.30 -11.43
CA VAL A 319 -10.54 -12.82 -11.48
C VAL A 319 -11.36 -12.12 -12.55
N ARG A 320 -11.82 -12.89 -13.54
CA ARG A 320 -12.86 -12.45 -14.48
C ARG A 320 -14.21 -12.86 -13.92
N THR A 321 -15.07 -11.89 -13.66
CA THR A 321 -16.35 -12.10 -13.00
C THR A 321 -17.49 -12.26 -14.01
N THR A 322 -18.68 -12.65 -13.53
CA THR A 322 -19.92 -12.61 -14.32
C THR A 322 -20.31 -11.21 -14.79
N ASP A 323 -19.84 -10.14 -14.12
CA ASP A 323 -20.01 -8.77 -14.59
C ASP A 323 -18.99 -8.45 -15.69
N SER A 324 -19.37 -8.72 -16.94
CA SER A 324 -18.53 -8.46 -18.11
C SER A 324 -18.24 -6.97 -18.33
N ARG A 325 -19.08 -6.06 -17.82
CA ARG A 325 -18.85 -4.62 -17.92
C ARG A 325 -17.72 -4.19 -17.01
N ARG A 326 -17.60 -4.78 -15.82
CA ARG A 326 -16.55 -4.43 -14.87
C ARG A 326 -15.32 -5.35 -14.91
N SER A 327 -15.36 -6.39 -15.73
CA SER A 327 -14.22 -7.31 -15.87
C SER A 327 -13.27 -6.93 -16.99
N VAL A 328 -13.28 -5.71 -17.56
CA VAL A 328 -12.57 -5.38 -18.81
C VAL A 328 -11.06 -5.59 -18.84
N ARG A 329 -10.40 -5.70 -17.67
CA ARG A 329 -8.98 -6.05 -17.57
C ARG A 329 -8.68 -7.52 -17.91
N TRP A 330 -9.70 -8.37 -17.97
CA TRP A 330 -9.56 -9.83 -18.10
C TRP A 330 -8.73 -10.27 -19.30
N SER A 331 -8.73 -9.49 -20.40
CA SER A 331 -7.99 -9.81 -21.62
C SER A 331 -6.48 -9.86 -21.40
N ASP A 332 -5.97 -9.19 -20.37
CA ASP A 332 -4.55 -9.19 -20.00
C ASP A 332 -4.19 -10.42 -19.14
N PHE A 333 -5.13 -10.88 -18.30
CA PHE A 333 -4.87 -11.80 -17.19
C PHE A 333 -4.29 -13.15 -17.61
N GLN A 334 -4.88 -13.80 -18.61
CA GLN A 334 -4.40 -15.12 -19.05
C GLN A 334 -2.96 -15.06 -19.56
N SER A 335 -2.62 -13.99 -20.28
CA SER A 335 -1.28 -13.79 -20.82
C SER A 335 -0.25 -13.43 -19.74
N VAL A 336 -0.70 -12.82 -18.65
CA VAL A 336 0.14 -12.54 -17.49
C VAL A 336 0.45 -13.84 -16.75
N VAL A 337 -0.55 -14.67 -16.47
CA VAL A 337 -0.34 -15.94 -15.78
C VAL A 337 0.61 -16.84 -16.56
N SER A 338 0.45 -16.97 -17.88
CA SER A 338 1.34 -17.82 -18.69
C SER A 338 2.78 -17.32 -18.72
N ARG A 339 3.01 -16.01 -18.57
CA ARG A 339 4.34 -15.40 -18.59
C ARG A 339 5.03 -15.41 -17.22
N TRP A 340 4.28 -15.25 -16.14
CA TRP A 340 4.82 -14.98 -14.80
C TRP A 340 4.65 -16.11 -13.81
N SER A 341 3.74 -17.06 -14.06
CA SER A 341 3.43 -18.13 -13.13
C SER A 341 4.32 -19.36 -13.33
N HIS A 342 5.55 -19.31 -12.84
CA HIS A 342 6.53 -20.39 -12.91
C HIS A 342 7.43 -20.44 -11.67
N GLU A 343 8.20 -21.52 -11.51
CA GLU A 343 9.21 -21.60 -10.47
C GLU A 343 10.23 -20.45 -10.59
N GLY A 344 10.51 -19.76 -9.48
CA GLY A 344 11.35 -18.56 -9.46
C GLY A 344 10.67 -17.27 -9.98
N GLY A 345 9.40 -17.36 -10.42
CA GLY A 345 8.53 -16.23 -10.75
C GLY A 345 7.45 -16.01 -9.68
N LEU A 346 6.32 -15.42 -10.07
CA LEU A 346 5.16 -15.25 -9.20
C LEU A 346 4.29 -16.53 -9.21
N LYS A 347 3.42 -16.71 -8.23
CA LYS A 347 2.39 -17.78 -8.28
C LYS A 347 1.05 -17.13 -8.59
N LEU A 348 0.61 -17.17 -9.84
CA LEU A 348 -0.59 -16.47 -10.30
C LEU A 348 -1.66 -17.47 -10.78
N SER A 349 -2.92 -17.16 -10.51
CA SER A 349 -4.09 -17.92 -10.95
C SER A 349 -5.04 -17.01 -11.72
N TYR A 350 -5.43 -17.44 -12.92
CA TYR A 350 -6.52 -16.82 -13.66
C TYR A 350 -7.80 -17.60 -13.35
N LEU A 351 -8.78 -16.91 -12.77
CA LEU A 351 -10.08 -17.49 -12.44
C LEU A 351 -11.13 -16.90 -13.40
N ASP A 352 -11.55 -17.70 -14.38
CA ASP A 352 -12.63 -17.32 -15.30
C ASP A 352 -13.98 -17.80 -14.77
N ASN A 353 -14.75 -16.87 -14.24
CA ASN A 353 -16.09 -17.11 -13.71
C ASN A 353 -17.15 -16.43 -14.59
N SER A 354 -16.83 -16.11 -15.84
CA SER A 354 -17.74 -15.36 -16.72
C SER A 354 -19.00 -16.14 -17.10
N ASP A 355 -19.00 -17.47 -16.97
CA ASP A 355 -20.15 -18.35 -17.18
C ASP A 355 -21.04 -18.50 -15.93
N GLY A 356 -20.58 -18.03 -14.78
CA GLY A 356 -21.28 -18.15 -13.50
C GLY A 356 -21.24 -19.54 -12.85
N ALA A 357 -20.41 -20.46 -13.34
CA ALA A 357 -20.30 -21.81 -12.78
C ALA A 357 -19.53 -21.85 -11.45
N ASN A 358 -18.72 -20.82 -11.17
CA ASN A 358 -17.84 -20.71 -10.02
C ASN A 358 -18.03 -19.36 -9.30
N SER A 359 -17.52 -19.25 -8.07
CA SER A 359 -17.60 -18.01 -7.27
C SER A 359 -16.78 -16.88 -7.88
N ASN A 360 -17.32 -15.66 -7.89
CA ASN A 360 -16.59 -14.44 -8.24
C ASN A 360 -15.60 -13.97 -7.16
N LEU A 361 -15.58 -14.64 -6.01
CA LEU A 361 -14.78 -14.28 -4.83
C LEU A 361 -13.67 -15.30 -4.59
N ILE A 362 -12.60 -14.83 -3.94
CA ILE A 362 -11.68 -15.70 -3.21
C ILE A 362 -11.91 -15.46 -1.72
N GLU A 363 -11.89 -16.53 -0.95
CA GLU A 363 -12.12 -16.49 0.50
C GLU A 363 -11.16 -17.47 1.17
N ASN A 364 -10.86 -17.23 2.44
CA ASN A 364 -10.01 -18.09 3.26
C ASN A 364 -8.63 -18.37 2.65
N ARG A 365 -8.05 -17.41 1.93
CA ARG A 365 -6.69 -17.50 1.38
C ARG A 365 -5.69 -16.98 2.41
N THR A 366 -4.59 -17.69 2.61
CA THR A 366 -3.63 -17.38 3.68
C THR A 366 -2.41 -16.59 3.21
N ASP A 367 -2.23 -16.38 1.91
CA ASP A 367 -1.01 -15.83 1.32
C ASP A 367 -1.26 -14.91 0.11
N VAL A 368 -2.34 -14.10 0.13
CA VAL A 368 -2.71 -13.24 -1.00
C VAL A 368 -1.65 -12.16 -1.23
N LEU A 369 -1.09 -12.13 -2.44
CA LEU A 369 -0.13 -11.11 -2.88
C LEU A 369 -0.71 -10.20 -3.95
N PHE A 370 -1.61 -10.73 -4.79
CA PHE A 370 -2.33 -9.94 -5.78
C PHE A 370 -3.79 -10.36 -5.80
N TYR A 371 -4.72 -9.40 -5.81
CA TYR A 371 -6.13 -9.69 -6.04
C TYR A 371 -6.76 -8.62 -6.93
N PHE A 372 -6.97 -8.96 -8.20
CA PHE A 372 -7.61 -8.08 -9.17
C PHE A 372 -8.96 -8.65 -9.58
N THR A 373 -10.04 -7.89 -9.35
CA THR A 373 -11.40 -8.31 -9.68
C THR A 373 -12.22 -7.20 -10.34
N GLY A 374 -13.35 -7.58 -10.94
CA GLY A 374 -14.33 -6.68 -11.54
C GLY A 374 -15.57 -6.45 -10.67
N LEU A 375 -15.65 -6.98 -9.45
CA LEU A 375 -16.85 -6.80 -8.63
C LEU A 375 -17.00 -5.34 -8.16
N ALA A 376 -18.24 -4.84 -8.10
CA ALA A 376 -18.55 -3.53 -7.50
C ALA A 376 -18.41 -3.52 -5.96
N SER A 377 -18.60 -4.67 -5.35
CA SER A 377 -18.39 -4.92 -3.93
C SER A 377 -17.82 -6.33 -3.78
N VAL A 378 -16.74 -6.45 -3.01
CA VAL A 378 -16.03 -7.73 -2.81
C VAL A 378 -16.33 -8.20 -1.40
N GLY A 379 -17.17 -9.24 -1.28
CA GLY A 379 -17.44 -9.87 0.01
C GLY A 379 -16.29 -10.76 0.47
N GLY A 380 -16.19 -11.00 1.78
CA GLY A 380 -15.23 -11.95 2.34
C GLY A 380 -13.77 -11.52 2.24
N ILE A 381 -13.47 -10.24 1.96
CA ILE A 381 -12.09 -9.76 1.83
C ILE A 381 -11.31 -9.93 3.12
N GLU A 382 -11.98 -9.79 4.27
CA GLU A 382 -11.47 -9.98 5.62
C GLU A 382 -11.14 -11.44 5.96
N THR A 383 -11.71 -12.40 5.21
CA THR A 383 -11.38 -13.82 5.38
C THR A 383 -10.03 -14.18 4.75
N ASN A 384 -9.47 -13.28 3.94
CA ASN A 384 -8.19 -13.48 3.29
C ASN A 384 -7.08 -12.79 4.07
N ARG A 385 -5.91 -13.42 4.13
CA ARG A 385 -4.68 -12.84 4.64
C ARG A 385 -3.83 -12.31 3.48
N TYR A 386 -3.53 -11.03 3.52
CA TYR A 386 -2.69 -10.36 2.53
C TYR A 386 -1.26 -10.22 3.04
N ARG A 387 -0.29 -10.54 2.18
CA ARG A 387 1.14 -10.34 2.46
C ARG A 387 1.49 -8.84 2.40
N PRO A 388 2.53 -8.37 3.12
CA PRO A 388 3.11 -7.06 2.86
C PRO A 388 3.45 -6.84 1.40
N GLY A 389 3.18 -5.64 0.94
CA GLY A 389 3.33 -5.28 -0.46
C GLY A 389 2.19 -5.80 -1.34
N ALA A 390 1.19 -6.51 -0.81
CA ALA A 390 0.08 -7.00 -1.62
C ALA A 390 -0.70 -5.86 -2.27
N ILE A 391 -1.04 -6.05 -3.54
CA ILE A 391 -1.85 -5.11 -4.32
C ILE A 391 -3.20 -5.76 -4.58
N ALA A 392 -4.27 -5.12 -4.10
CA ALA A 392 -5.62 -5.62 -4.28
C ALA A 392 -6.56 -4.49 -4.69
N ASP A 393 -7.31 -4.69 -5.77
CA ASP A 393 -8.30 -3.72 -6.18
C ASP A 393 -9.48 -4.34 -6.91
N HIS A 394 -10.52 -3.53 -7.00
CA HIS A 394 -11.69 -3.78 -7.80
C HIS A 394 -11.94 -2.62 -8.74
N LEU A 395 -12.72 -2.89 -9.78
CA LEU A 395 -13.17 -1.84 -10.68
C LEU A 395 -14.23 -0.98 -9.98
N THR A 396 -13.83 0.18 -9.44
CA THR A 396 -14.78 1.21 -9.03
C THR A 396 -15.21 2.05 -10.22
N SER A 397 -16.35 2.69 -10.10
CA SER A 397 -16.93 3.58 -11.08
C SER A 397 -17.40 4.94 -10.53
N ALA A 398 -16.80 5.36 -9.43
CA ALA A 398 -17.09 6.63 -8.76
C ALA A 398 -15.99 7.70 -8.94
N GLY A 399 -15.07 7.50 -9.89
CA GLY A 399 -14.05 8.46 -10.27
C GLY A 399 -13.08 8.75 -9.12
N GLY A 400 -12.45 7.69 -8.61
CA GLY A 400 -11.48 7.79 -7.54
C GLY A 400 -12.08 8.15 -6.19
N ALA A 401 -13.31 7.69 -5.90
CA ALA A 401 -13.89 7.87 -4.58
C ALA A 401 -13.16 7.02 -3.53
N LEU A 402 -12.78 7.66 -2.42
CA LEU A 402 -12.19 6.96 -1.28
C LEU A 402 -13.25 6.36 -0.35
N THR A 403 -14.46 6.89 -0.38
CA THR A 403 -15.57 6.43 0.46
C THR A 403 -16.54 5.56 -0.33
N ALA A 404 -17.33 4.74 0.38
CA ALA A 404 -18.42 4.02 -0.25
C ALA A 404 -19.32 5.03 -0.98
N THR A 405 -19.68 4.71 -2.21
CA THR A 405 -20.65 5.45 -3.00
C THR A 405 -21.79 4.51 -3.35
N SER A 406 -22.92 5.03 -3.84
CA SER A 406 -24.15 4.26 -4.01
C SER A 406 -23.94 2.94 -4.78
N GLY A 407 -23.82 1.83 -4.03
CA GLY A 407 -23.66 0.47 -4.55
C GLY A 407 -22.22 -0.02 -4.77
N GLN A 408 -21.19 0.75 -4.40
CA GLN A 408 -19.78 0.32 -4.52
C GLN A 408 -19.02 0.39 -3.21
N MET A 409 -18.18 -0.62 -3.01
CA MET A 409 -17.28 -0.71 -1.87
C MET A 409 -16.26 0.44 -1.91
N SER A 410 -15.91 0.95 -0.74
CA SER A 410 -14.79 1.88 -0.62
C SER A 410 -13.49 1.19 -1.02
N VAL A 411 -12.62 1.91 -1.73
CA VAL A 411 -11.26 1.44 -2.05
C VAL A 411 -10.39 1.25 -0.79
N VAL A 412 -10.70 1.95 0.31
CA VAL A 412 -9.99 1.85 1.59
C VAL A 412 -10.26 0.52 2.29
N ARG A 413 -11.38 -0.16 1.98
CA ARG A 413 -11.69 -1.50 2.52
C ARG A 413 -10.62 -2.53 2.21
N TRP A 414 -9.92 -2.39 1.09
CA TRP A 414 -8.78 -3.25 0.75
C TRP A 414 -7.62 -3.06 1.73
N LEU A 415 -7.36 -1.82 2.13
CA LEU A 415 -6.28 -1.48 3.05
C LEU A 415 -6.61 -1.95 4.46
N GLU A 416 -7.86 -1.77 4.91
CA GLU A 416 -8.37 -2.32 6.17
C GLU A 416 -8.29 -3.85 6.22
N ALA A 417 -8.53 -4.53 5.10
CA ALA A 417 -8.35 -5.98 4.99
C ALA A 417 -6.88 -6.42 4.94
N GLY A 418 -5.92 -5.49 4.86
CA GLY A 418 -4.49 -5.78 4.89
C GLY A 418 -3.77 -5.71 3.54
N ALA A 419 -4.41 -5.24 2.47
CA ALA A 419 -3.67 -4.90 1.25
C ALA A 419 -2.78 -3.67 1.49
N THR A 420 -1.63 -3.61 0.83
CA THR A 420 -0.72 -2.44 0.90
C THR A 420 -1.12 -1.36 -0.11
N ALA A 421 -2.04 -1.69 -1.02
CA ALA A 421 -2.42 -0.84 -2.13
C ALA A 421 -3.77 -1.18 -2.71
N SER A 422 -4.45 -0.14 -3.20
CA SER A 422 -5.64 -0.29 -4.01
C SER A 422 -5.83 0.90 -4.98
N TYR A 423 -6.65 0.70 -6.01
CA TYR A 423 -6.93 1.70 -7.03
C TYR A 423 -8.43 2.03 -7.09
N GLY A 424 -8.76 3.32 -7.12
CA GLY A 424 -10.12 3.78 -7.37
C GLY A 424 -10.19 4.49 -8.72
N ALA A 425 -11.00 4.02 -9.66
CA ALA A 425 -11.10 4.59 -11.01
C ALA A 425 -12.53 5.00 -11.44
N VAL A 426 -12.55 5.73 -12.57
CA VAL A 426 -13.59 6.13 -13.57
C VAL A 426 -15.00 6.48 -13.10
N VAL A 427 -15.70 7.36 -13.81
CA VAL A 427 -17.17 7.48 -13.75
C VAL A 427 -17.79 6.52 -14.79
N GLU A 428 -18.53 5.48 -14.36
CA GLU A 428 -19.20 4.54 -15.28
C GLU A 428 -20.20 5.26 -16.20
N PRO A 429 -20.44 4.75 -17.44
CA PRO A 429 -20.16 3.38 -17.93
C PRO A 429 -18.86 3.19 -18.76
N CYS A 430 -17.79 3.93 -18.48
CA CYS A 430 -16.65 4.01 -19.39
C CYS A 430 -15.54 2.98 -19.09
N ASN A 431 -15.76 1.74 -19.53
CA ASN A 431 -14.86 0.61 -19.29
C ASN A 431 -13.62 0.58 -20.21
N TYR A 432 -12.90 1.70 -20.29
CA TYR A 432 -11.63 1.77 -21.02
C TYR A 432 -10.52 1.17 -20.17
N VAL A 433 -9.86 0.11 -20.66
CA VAL A 433 -8.73 -0.55 -19.96
C VAL A 433 -7.62 0.45 -19.63
N ALA A 434 -7.39 1.45 -20.48
CA ALA A 434 -6.39 2.51 -20.28
C ALA A 434 -6.57 3.31 -18.97
N LYS A 435 -7.78 3.33 -18.40
CA LYS A 435 -8.06 4.00 -17.12
C LYS A 435 -7.79 3.12 -15.90
N PHE A 436 -7.32 1.89 -16.08
CA PHE A 436 -7.04 0.96 -14.99
C PHE A 436 -5.60 0.47 -15.05
N PRO A 437 -5.07 -0.05 -13.93
CA PRO A 437 -3.79 -0.72 -13.91
C PRO A 437 -3.79 -1.88 -14.90
N VAL A 438 -2.90 -1.80 -15.89
CA VAL A 438 -2.58 -2.91 -16.78
C VAL A 438 -1.66 -3.84 -16.02
N VAL A 439 -2.13 -5.05 -15.71
CA VAL A 439 -1.44 -5.99 -14.82
C VAL A 439 -0.11 -6.45 -15.43
N SER A 440 -0.05 -6.61 -16.75
CA SER A 440 1.19 -6.92 -17.48
C SER A 440 2.23 -5.81 -17.48
N SER A 441 1.87 -4.58 -17.08
CA SER A 441 2.81 -3.49 -16.82
C SER A 441 3.13 -3.40 -15.33
N LEU A 442 2.11 -3.45 -14.46
CA LEU A 442 2.23 -3.30 -13.01
C LEU A 442 3.15 -4.34 -12.38
N LEU A 443 2.90 -5.64 -12.64
CA LEU A 443 3.65 -6.73 -12.02
C LEU A 443 5.15 -6.67 -12.33
N PRO A 444 5.59 -6.54 -13.61
CA PRO A 444 7.02 -6.42 -13.91
C PRO A 444 7.71 -5.24 -13.25
N ILE A 445 7.02 -4.10 -13.14
CA ILE A 445 7.63 -2.90 -12.57
C ILE A 445 7.83 -3.10 -11.07
N TYR A 446 6.81 -3.61 -10.39
CA TYR A 446 6.87 -3.86 -8.96
C TYR A 446 7.84 -5.00 -8.60
N PHE A 447 7.84 -6.09 -9.37
CA PHE A 447 8.77 -7.22 -9.21
C PHE A 447 10.24 -6.84 -9.43
N ARG A 448 10.51 -5.76 -10.20
CA ARG A 448 11.85 -5.18 -10.37
C ARG A 448 12.25 -4.20 -9.27
N GLY A 449 11.50 -4.17 -8.16
CA GLY A 449 11.85 -3.38 -6.99
C GLY A 449 11.58 -1.87 -7.15
N ASN A 450 10.74 -1.48 -8.11
CA ASN A 450 10.17 -0.13 -8.14
C ASN A 450 9.22 0.03 -6.94
N THR A 451 9.02 1.27 -6.49
CA THR A 451 8.03 1.54 -5.44
C THR A 451 6.60 1.27 -5.91
N LEU A 452 5.69 1.06 -4.97
CA LEU A 452 4.27 0.87 -5.24
C LEU A 452 3.65 2.06 -6.00
N LEU A 453 4.06 3.28 -5.64
CA LEU A 453 3.70 4.50 -6.34
C LEU A 453 4.08 4.45 -7.82
N GLU A 454 5.32 4.06 -8.11
CA GLU A 454 5.81 3.93 -9.48
C GLU A 454 5.09 2.82 -10.24
N ALA A 455 4.87 1.66 -9.61
CA ALA A 455 4.17 0.54 -10.22
C ALA A 455 2.77 0.91 -10.68
N TYR A 456 2.01 1.65 -9.86
CA TYR A 456 0.69 2.13 -10.26
C TYR A 456 0.75 3.15 -11.37
N TRP A 457 1.53 4.22 -11.21
CA TRP A 457 1.58 5.30 -12.18
C TRP A 457 2.13 4.87 -13.54
N LYS A 458 3.08 3.93 -13.57
CA LYS A 458 3.59 3.34 -14.81
C LYS A 458 2.65 2.29 -15.42
N SER A 459 1.58 1.90 -14.72
CA SER A 459 0.61 0.89 -15.19
C SER A 459 -0.74 1.45 -15.64
N VAL A 460 -1.02 2.74 -15.39
CA VAL A 460 -2.27 3.39 -15.82
C VAL A 460 -1.98 4.42 -16.89
N GLN A 461 -2.51 4.18 -18.09
CA GLN A 461 -2.28 5.09 -19.21
C GLN A 461 -3.05 6.41 -19.04
N TRP A 462 -4.28 6.36 -18.53
CA TRP A 462 -5.21 7.49 -18.37
C TRP A 462 -5.59 7.70 -16.89
N PRO A 463 -4.66 8.18 -16.04
CA PRO A 463 -4.86 8.24 -14.58
C PRO A 463 -5.77 9.38 -14.12
N GLY A 464 -6.19 10.30 -15.01
CA GLY A 464 -6.83 11.57 -14.67
C GLY A 464 -7.95 11.55 -13.62
N GLU A 465 -8.85 10.57 -13.72
CA GLU A 465 -10.00 10.41 -12.82
C GLU A 465 -9.76 9.37 -11.72
N GLY A 466 -8.61 8.71 -11.73
CA GLY A 466 -8.29 7.63 -10.81
C GLY A 466 -7.47 8.07 -9.62
N ILE A 467 -7.80 7.57 -8.44
CA ILE A 467 -7.06 7.78 -7.21
C ILE A 467 -6.21 6.54 -6.89
N PHE A 468 -4.95 6.78 -6.58
CA PHE A 468 -4.04 5.76 -6.09
C PHE A 468 -4.02 5.84 -4.57
N VAL A 469 -4.27 4.72 -3.91
CA VAL A 469 -4.16 4.62 -2.45
C VAL A 469 -3.27 3.48 -2.05
N GLY A 470 -2.53 3.67 -0.97
CA GLY A 470 -1.59 2.68 -0.48
C GLY A 470 -0.40 3.35 0.17
N GLU A 471 0.59 2.53 0.49
CA GLU A 471 1.85 3.02 1.02
C GLU A 471 2.81 3.34 -0.14
N PRO A 472 3.18 4.61 -0.39
CA PRO A 472 3.85 5.02 -1.64
C PRO A 472 5.20 4.35 -1.90
N LEU A 473 6.00 4.12 -0.85
CA LEU A 473 7.38 3.66 -0.99
C LEU A 473 7.54 2.15 -0.88
N ALA A 474 6.47 1.39 -0.65
CA ALA A 474 6.51 -0.05 -0.49
C ALA A 474 7.20 -0.67 -1.69
N ARG A 475 8.23 -1.47 -1.41
CA ARG A 475 9.10 -2.02 -2.46
C ARG A 475 9.56 -3.43 -2.10
N PRO A 476 8.65 -4.43 -2.13
CA PRO A 476 8.98 -5.82 -1.90
C PRO A 476 10.29 -6.22 -2.55
N TRP A 477 10.35 -6.32 -3.86
CA TRP A 477 11.53 -6.88 -4.52
C TRP A 477 12.71 -5.88 -4.67
N GLY A 478 12.86 -4.93 -3.75
CA GLY A 478 13.77 -3.78 -3.81
C GLY A 478 15.26 -4.03 -3.48
N ARG A 479 15.66 -5.25 -3.06
CA ARG A 479 17.07 -5.58 -2.73
C ARG A 479 17.69 -6.56 -3.70
N ALA A 480 19.02 -6.64 -3.64
CA ALA A 480 19.75 -7.79 -4.13
C ALA A 480 20.40 -8.56 -2.97
N PHE A 481 20.57 -9.87 -3.16
CA PHE A 481 21.37 -10.71 -2.27
C PHE A 481 22.79 -10.80 -2.80
N LEU A 482 23.75 -10.56 -1.92
CA LEU A 482 25.17 -10.68 -2.21
C LEU A 482 25.74 -11.78 -1.32
N ARG A 483 26.47 -12.71 -1.94
CA ARG A 483 27.26 -13.70 -1.23
C ARG A 483 28.70 -13.60 -1.73
N TYR A 484 29.64 -13.51 -0.80
CA TYR A 484 31.06 -13.52 -1.12
C TYR A 484 31.73 -14.69 -0.41
N ALA A 485 32.21 -15.69 -1.14
CA ALA A 485 32.82 -16.87 -0.54
C ALA A 485 33.89 -17.46 -1.48
N ASN A 486 35.01 -17.90 -0.92
CA ASN A 486 36.14 -18.47 -1.67
C ASN A 486 36.67 -17.56 -2.80
N GLY A 487 36.52 -16.25 -2.65
CA GLY A 487 36.89 -15.27 -3.67
C GLY A 487 35.84 -15.05 -4.77
N ASP A 488 34.72 -15.77 -4.77
CA ASP A 488 33.64 -15.56 -5.75
C ASP A 488 32.57 -14.64 -5.17
N LEU A 489 32.08 -13.70 -5.99
CA LEU A 489 30.96 -12.82 -5.67
C LEU A 489 29.72 -13.28 -6.44
N VAL A 490 28.68 -13.68 -5.72
CA VAL A 490 27.38 -14.07 -6.28
C VAL A 490 26.36 -13.00 -5.97
N LEU A 491 25.73 -12.46 -7.02
CA LEU A 491 24.64 -11.51 -6.97
C LEU A 491 23.33 -12.20 -7.36
N ARG A 492 22.32 -12.15 -6.50
CA ARG A 492 20.95 -12.60 -6.82
C ARG A 492 19.97 -11.45 -6.73
N THR A 493 19.24 -11.13 -7.79
CA THR A 493 18.42 -9.92 -7.85
C THR A 493 17.28 -10.01 -8.86
N THR A 494 16.19 -9.29 -8.61
CA THR A 494 15.11 -9.06 -9.60
C THR A 494 15.16 -7.65 -10.19
N LEU A 495 16.10 -6.82 -9.75
CA LEU A 495 16.20 -5.39 -10.11
C LEU A 495 16.52 -5.15 -11.60
N LEU A 496 16.78 -6.20 -12.36
CA LEU A 496 17.26 -6.12 -13.73
C LEU A 496 16.12 -6.37 -14.72
N SER A 497 16.12 -5.59 -15.79
CA SER A 497 15.13 -5.65 -16.84
C SER A 497 15.37 -6.88 -17.73
N PRO A 498 14.36 -7.73 -17.96
CA PRO A 498 14.46 -8.82 -18.93
C PRO A 498 14.82 -8.28 -20.32
N SER A 499 15.56 -9.08 -21.11
CA SER A 499 15.96 -8.71 -22.48
C SER A 499 16.87 -7.48 -22.60
N LYS A 500 17.35 -6.90 -21.49
CA LYS A 500 18.46 -5.94 -21.49
C LYS A 500 19.79 -6.65 -21.30
N ARG A 501 20.87 -5.98 -21.71
CA ARG A 501 22.24 -6.45 -21.50
C ARG A 501 22.86 -5.67 -20.36
N TYR A 502 23.62 -6.37 -19.54
CA TYR A 502 24.33 -5.79 -18.42
C TYR A 502 25.81 -6.17 -18.46
N ALA A 503 26.63 -5.32 -17.84
CA ALA A 503 28.03 -5.57 -17.58
C ALA A 503 28.35 -5.35 -16.11
N ILE A 504 29.33 -6.08 -15.61
CA ILE A 504 29.95 -5.82 -14.31
C ILE A 504 31.29 -5.15 -14.57
N LEU A 505 31.46 -4.00 -13.93
CA LEU A 505 32.69 -3.24 -13.87
C LEU A 505 33.32 -3.40 -12.49
N ALA A 506 34.63 -3.22 -12.39
CA ALA A 506 35.36 -3.25 -11.11
C ALA A 506 36.36 -2.08 -11.00
N ALA A 507 36.59 -1.62 -9.77
CA ALA A 507 37.51 -0.53 -9.45
C ALA A 507 38.17 -0.73 -8.07
N ASP A 508 39.27 -0.01 -7.83
CA ASP A 508 39.98 -0.01 -6.54
C ASP A 508 39.38 0.97 -5.52
N THR A 509 38.55 1.92 -5.97
CA THR A 509 37.86 2.92 -5.15
C THR A 509 36.48 3.22 -5.73
N LEU A 510 35.57 3.79 -4.93
CA LEU A 510 34.18 4.07 -5.34
C LEU A 510 34.09 5.03 -6.54
N ASP A 511 35.04 5.96 -6.66
CA ASP A 511 35.12 6.97 -7.71
C ASP A 511 36.27 6.72 -8.70
N GLY A 512 36.83 5.50 -8.70
CA GLY A 512 37.98 5.15 -9.51
C GLY A 512 37.63 4.80 -10.96
N ASP A 513 38.67 4.49 -11.74
CA ASP A 513 38.51 4.02 -13.12
C ASP A 513 37.93 2.61 -13.17
N PHE A 514 36.64 2.52 -13.45
CA PHE A 514 35.92 1.27 -13.62
C PHE A 514 36.34 0.55 -14.91
N LYS A 515 36.70 -0.73 -14.78
CA LYS A 515 37.02 -1.60 -15.92
C LYS A 515 36.03 -2.74 -16.01
N THR A 516 35.57 -3.06 -17.22
CA THR A 516 34.70 -4.21 -17.47
C THR A 516 35.42 -5.50 -17.08
N VAL A 517 34.81 -6.28 -16.21
CA VAL A 517 35.26 -7.62 -15.80
C VAL A 517 34.31 -8.71 -16.29
N MET A 518 33.08 -8.35 -16.63
CA MET A 518 32.09 -9.25 -17.24
C MET A 518 31.13 -8.45 -18.11
N GLU A 519 30.73 -9.00 -19.25
CA GLU A 519 29.86 -8.37 -20.24
C GLU A 519 28.80 -9.36 -20.75
N ASP A 520 27.84 -8.86 -21.54
CA ASP A 520 26.78 -9.68 -22.15
C ASP A 520 25.98 -10.51 -21.15
N ILE A 521 25.76 -9.96 -19.95
CA ILE A 521 24.89 -10.57 -18.95
C ILE A 521 23.45 -10.35 -19.41
N ILE A 522 22.84 -11.41 -19.91
CA ILE A 522 21.46 -11.40 -20.38
C ILE A 522 20.57 -11.95 -19.28
N ILE A 523 19.55 -11.17 -18.92
CA ILE A 523 18.55 -11.59 -17.94
C ILE A 523 17.42 -12.30 -18.66
N ASP A 524 17.37 -13.61 -18.45
CA ASP A 524 16.27 -14.45 -18.90
C ASP A 524 14.97 -14.12 -18.16
N ASN A 525 13.85 -14.38 -18.85
CA ASN A 525 12.50 -13.94 -18.50
C ASN A 525 12.13 -14.03 -17.00
N TYR A 526 11.61 -12.92 -16.47
CA TYR A 526 10.70 -12.78 -15.31
C TYR A 526 11.03 -13.58 -14.04
N ARG A 527 12.32 -13.86 -13.80
CA ARG A 527 12.82 -14.62 -12.65
C ARG A 527 13.89 -13.86 -11.88
N LEU A 528 14.14 -14.32 -10.65
CA LEU A 528 15.33 -13.93 -9.89
C LEU A 528 16.59 -14.27 -10.71
N ALA A 529 17.35 -13.25 -11.09
CA ALA A 529 18.62 -13.42 -11.76
C ALA A 529 19.70 -13.84 -10.75
N GLU A 530 20.63 -14.68 -11.19
CA GLU A 530 21.82 -15.06 -10.42
C GLU A 530 23.05 -14.86 -11.31
N ILE A 531 23.99 -14.06 -10.82
CA ILE A 531 25.19 -13.63 -11.54
C ILE A 531 26.40 -13.91 -10.66
N THR A 532 27.36 -14.69 -11.17
CA THR A 532 28.58 -15.01 -10.45
C THR A 532 29.77 -14.32 -11.10
N VAL A 533 30.49 -13.52 -10.31
CA VAL A 533 31.79 -12.95 -10.66
C VAL A 533 32.88 -13.83 -10.03
N PRO A 534 33.54 -14.69 -10.81
CA PRO A 534 34.56 -15.58 -10.29
C PRO A 534 35.83 -14.80 -9.92
N ASN A 535 36.52 -15.21 -8.87
CA ASN A 535 37.77 -14.59 -8.40
C ASN A 535 37.66 -13.06 -8.25
N ALA A 536 36.55 -12.59 -7.67
CA ALA A 536 36.29 -11.21 -7.34
C ALA A 536 37.32 -10.67 -6.32
N ASN A 537 38.40 -10.10 -6.86
CA ASN A 537 39.58 -9.62 -6.12
C ASN A 537 39.70 -8.09 -6.04
N ARG A 538 38.69 -7.35 -6.51
CA ARG A 538 38.63 -5.89 -6.42
C ARG A 538 37.71 -5.46 -5.29
N PRO A 539 37.96 -4.33 -4.63
CA PRO A 539 37.13 -3.88 -3.51
C PRO A 539 35.78 -3.34 -3.94
N ILE A 540 35.63 -2.85 -5.17
CA ILE A 540 34.39 -2.25 -5.68
C ILE A 540 33.98 -2.92 -7.00
N TYR A 541 32.72 -3.30 -7.10
CA TYR A 541 32.05 -3.72 -8.33
C TYR A 541 30.85 -2.82 -8.61
N LYS A 542 30.50 -2.67 -9.88
CA LYS A 542 29.34 -1.91 -10.33
C LYS A 542 28.65 -2.66 -11.45
N LEU A 543 27.35 -2.91 -11.28
CA LEU A 543 26.50 -3.46 -12.32
C LEU A 543 25.87 -2.32 -13.13
N VAL A 544 26.03 -2.35 -14.45
CA VAL A 544 25.53 -1.33 -15.37
C VAL A 544 24.75 -1.97 -16.52
N GLU A 545 23.68 -1.30 -16.97
CA GLU A 545 23.03 -1.62 -18.24
C GLU A 545 23.94 -1.15 -19.40
N GLN A 546 24.04 -1.94 -20.47
CA GLN A 546 24.87 -1.67 -21.66
C GLN A 546 24.10 -1.01 -22.80
#